data_AF-A0AAD2FJN5-F1
#
_entry.id   AF-A0AAD2FJN5-F1
#
_cell.length_a   1.000
_cell.length_b   1.000
_cell.length_c   1.000
_cell.angle_alpha   90.00
_cell.angle_beta   90.00
_cell.angle_gamma   90.00
#
_symmetry.space_group_name_H-M   'P 1'
#
loop_
_entity.id
_entity.type
_entity.pdbx_description
1 polymer ?
#
loop_
_entity_poly.entity_id
_entity_poly.type
_entity_poly.pdbx_seq_one_letter_code
_entity_poly.pdbx_strand_id
1 'polypeptide(L)'
;GLYRNETQQADGHHDFLFPSLQKIGNNSVAKKVGSIIKTNLPPKTPDEITSQYTAKSLRIGGITHLASHPTMTTLRAAARTGHSTGTTMDSYMDSADVVRGIPAALAMHRYESLESKIKVYSLDMLPESVEKLVTSLFCISVPSFKADGSLYAVTRAAAASLIAHHNTVTSDLGYRNAVSCYLRTKARDFLLSSNQS
;
A
#
# COMPACT_ATOMS: atom_id res chain seq x y z
N GLY A 1 15.63 36.22 -3.90
CA GLY A 1 14.52 36.64 -4.78
C GLY A 1 14.77 36.08 -6.16
N LEU A 2 13.72 35.72 -6.90
CA LEU A 2 13.83 35.21 -8.27
C LEU A 2 14.57 36.28 -9.09
N TYR A 3 15.81 36.04 -9.52
CA TYR A 3 16.67 37.01 -10.21
C TYR A 3 16.06 37.45 -11.57
N ARG A 4 15.12 38.41 -11.56
CA ARG A 4 14.41 38.94 -12.74
C ARG A 4 15.14 40.13 -13.34
N ASN A 5 15.14 40.23 -14.66
CA ASN A 5 15.68 41.40 -15.38
C ASN A 5 14.71 42.60 -15.31
N GLU A 6 15.20 43.79 -15.66
CA GLU A 6 14.43 45.05 -15.57
C GLU A 6 13.12 45.03 -16.37
N THR A 7 13.12 44.41 -17.55
CA THR A 7 11.93 44.24 -18.38
C THR A 7 10.86 43.39 -17.69
N GLN A 8 11.25 42.28 -17.07
CA GLN A 8 10.34 41.42 -16.32
C GLN A 8 9.77 42.12 -15.08
N GLN A 9 10.54 43.00 -14.44
CA GLN A 9 10.06 43.77 -13.30
C GLN A 9 9.01 44.81 -13.73
N ALA A 10 9.26 45.52 -14.84
CA ALA A 10 8.35 46.50 -15.42
C ALA A 10 7.00 45.87 -15.85
N ASP A 11 7.02 44.63 -16.35
CA ASP A 11 5.83 43.87 -16.72
C ASP A 11 5.03 43.31 -15.51
N GLY A 12 5.43 43.65 -14.27
CA GLY A 12 4.78 43.16 -13.06
C GLY A 12 5.04 41.67 -12.78
N HIS A 13 6.07 41.07 -13.38
CA HIS A 13 6.41 39.65 -13.18
C HIS A 13 7.29 39.40 -11.94
N HIS A 14 7.62 40.44 -11.18
CA HIS A 14 8.54 40.37 -10.04
C HIS A 14 8.00 39.48 -8.89
N ASP A 15 6.69 39.46 -8.69
CA ASP A 15 6.03 38.65 -7.65
C ASP A 15 5.60 37.26 -8.12
N PHE A 16 5.69 36.97 -9.42
CA PHE A 16 5.20 35.72 -9.98
C PHE A 16 6.30 34.68 -10.12
N LEU A 17 6.08 33.49 -9.56
CA LEU A 17 6.98 32.34 -9.70
C LEU A 17 7.05 31.89 -11.18
N PHE A 18 5.91 31.92 -11.87
CA PHE A 18 5.77 31.56 -13.29
C PHE A 18 5.14 32.69 -14.12
N PRO A 19 5.93 33.69 -14.54
CA PRO A 19 5.45 34.84 -15.31
C PRO A 19 4.66 34.48 -16.57
N SER A 20 5.08 33.43 -17.27
CA SER A 20 4.42 32.94 -18.48
C SER A 20 2.99 32.44 -18.25
N LEU A 21 2.61 32.18 -16.99
CA LEU A 21 1.28 31.72 -16.61
C LEU A 21 0.40 32.84 -16.03
N GLN A 22 0.92 34.06 -15.85
CA GLN A 22 0.20 35.18 -15.22
C GLN A 22 -1.12 35.51 -15.94
N LYS A 23 -1.13 35.42 -17.28
CA LYS A 23 -2.32 35.71 -18.11
C LYS A 23 -3.28 34.52 -18.24
N ILE A 24 -2.94 33.36 -17.67
CA ILE A 24 -3.73 32.13 -17.79
C ILE A 24 -4.62 32.00 -16.55
N GLY A 25 -5.93 32.12 -16.72
CA GLY A 25 -6.88 31.93 -15.62
C GLY A 25 -6.81 30.52 -15.03
N ASN A 26 -7.04 30.39 -13.71
CA ASN A 26 -6.94 29.14 -12.95
C ASN A 26 -7.69 27.96 -13.59
N ASN A 27 -8.89 28.20 -14.12
CA ASN A 27 -9.73 27.18 -14.78
C ASN A 27 -9.08 26.61 -16.05
N SER A 28 -8.26 27.41 -16.74
CA SER A 28 -7.56 26.99 -17.96
C SER A 28 -6.42 26.01 -17.63
N VAL A 29 -5.71 26.23 -16.52
CA VAL A 29 -4.63 25.32 -16.07
C VAL A 29 -5.20 23.97 -15.63
N ALA A 30 -6.25 23.97 -14.80
CA ALA A 30 -6.88 22.73 -14.35
C ALA A 30 -7.43 21.90 -15.52
N LYS A 31 -8.04 22.55 -16.51
CA LYS A 31 -8.52 21.88 -17.72
C LYS A 31 -7.37 21.29 -18.54
N LYS A 32 -6.28 22.03 -18.74
CA LYS A 32 -5.08 21.55 -19.45
C LYS A 32 -4.46 20.33 -18.76
N VAL A 33 -4.23 20.40 -17.45
CA VAL A 33 -3.67 19.28 -16.68
C VAL A 33 -4.60 18.07 -16.73
N GLY A 34 -5.91 18.26 -16.57
CA GLY A 34 -6.89 17.18 -16.69
C GLY A 34 -6.87 16.52 -18.08
N SER A 35 -6.80 17.30 -19.16
CA SER A 35 -6.66 16.77 -20.51
C SER A 35 -5.38 15.97 -20.69
N ILE A 36 -4.23 16.48 -20.23
CA ILE A 36 -2.95 15.77 -20.29
C ILE A 36 -3.03 14.41 -19.60
N ILE A 37 -3.61 14.35 -18.39
CA ILE A 37 -3.78 13.08 -17.67
C ILE A 37 -4.57 12.08 -18.52
N LYS A 38 -5.72 12.51 -19.07
CA LYS A 38 -6.60 11.65 -19.86
C LYS A 38 -5.94 11.14 -21.15
N THR A 39 -5.15 11.97 -21.82
CA THR A 39 -4.41 11.58 -23.04
C THR A 39 -3.32 10.54 -22.77
N ASN A 40 -2.82 10.46 -21.55
CA ASN A 40 -1.77 9.51 -21.15
C ASN A 40 -2.31 8.24 -20.49
N LEU A 41 -3.63 8.05 -20.44
CA LEU A 41 -4.20 6.80 -19.94
C LEU A 41 -3.95 5.65 -20.95
N PRO A 42 -3.89 4.39 -20.48
CA PRO A 42 -3.74 3.24 -21.37
C PRO A 42 -4.77 3.22 -22.51
N PRO A 43 -4.40 2.75 -23.71
CA PRO A 43 -5.33 2.63 -24.81
C PRO A 43 -6.48 1.70 -24.40
N LYS A 44 -7.72 2.05 -24.78
CA LYS A 44 -8.98 1.36 -24.41
C LYS A 44 -9.41 1.51 -22.94
N THR A 45 -8.88 2.49 -22.20
CA THR A 45 -9.44 2.82 -20.87
C THR A 45 -10.91 3.23 -21.03
N PRO A 46 -11.86 2.59 -20.32
CA PRO A 46 -13.29 2.92 -20.39
C PRO A 46 -13.56 4.40 -20.09
N ASP A 47 -14.56 4.98 -20.75
CA ASP A 47 -14.91 6.39 -20.56
C ASP A 47 -15.37 6.69 -19.13
N GLU A 48 -16.03 5.74 -18.47
CA GLU A 48 -16.39 5.90 -17.05
C GLU A 48 -15.16 6.09 -16.18
N ILE A 49 -14.09 5.35 -16.44
CA ILE A 49 -12.82 5.45 -15.69
C ILE A 49 -12.10 6.75 -16.08
N THR A 50 -12.01 7.05 -17.38
CA THR A 50 -11.37 8.27 -17.90
C THR A 50 -12.03 9.53 -17.34
N SER A 51 -13.35 9.52 -17.13
CA SER A 51 -14.10 10.65 -16.58
C SER A 51 -13.73 10.98 -15.12
N GLN A 52 -13.28 9.98 -14.35
CA GLN A 52 -12.92 10.13 -12.93
C GLN A 52 -11.58 10.84 -12.73
N TYR A 53 -10.70 10.82 -13.73
CA TYR A 53 -9.41 11.49 -13.66
C TYR A 53 -9.53 12.99 -13.94
N THR A 54 -9.05 13.80 -13.01
CA THR A 54 -9.05 15.27 -13.10
C THR A 54 -7.69 15.83 -12.67
N ALA A 55 -7.46 17.13 -12.85
CA ALA A 55 -6.26 17.77 -12.31
C ALA A 55 -6.11 17.61 -10.79
N LYS A 56 -7.23 17.41 -10.08
CA LYS A 56 -7.26 17.14 -8.64
C LYS A 56 -6.65 15.77 -8.29
N SER A 57 -6.70 14.80 -9.19
CA SER A 57 -6.15 13.46 -8.99
C SER A 57 -4.66 13.48 -8.67
N LEU A 58 -3.89 14.40 -9.27
CA LEU A 58 -2.47 14.58 -8.93
C LEU A 58 -2.26 15.08 -7.50
N ARG A 59 -3.12 15.99 -7.03
CA ARG A 59 -3.06 16.48 -5.65
C ARG A 59 -3.44 15.39 -4.66
N ILE A 60 -4.49 14.62 -4.95
CA ILE A 60 -4.91 13.47 -4.12
C ILE A 60 -3.78 12.44 -4.06
N GLY A 61 -3.28 11.98 -5.21
CA GLY A 61 -2.20 10.99 -5.27
C GLY A 61 -0.91 11.49 -4.60
N GLY A 62 -0.55 12.75 -4.79
CA GLY A 62 0.62 13.35 -4.16
C GLY A 62 0.49 13.43 -2.63
N ILE A 63 -0.68 13.81 -2.11
CA ILE A 63 -0.94 13.87 -0.67
C ILE A 63 -0.99 12.48 -0.05
N THR A 64 -1.69 11.53 -0.70
CA THR A 64 -1.69 10.13 -0.26
C THR A 64 -0.27 9.59 -0.19
N HIS A 65 0.52 9.71 -1.27
CA HIS A 65 1.90 9.24 -1.31
C HIS A 65 2.78 9.90 -0.25
N LEU A 66 2.63 11.21 -0.04
CA LEU A 66 3.33 11.93 1.02
C LEU A 66 2.96 11.40 2.40
N ALA A 67 1.66 11.14 2.64
CA ALA A 67 1.14 10.61 3.89
C ALA A 67 1.51 9.14 4.14
N SER A 68 1.82 8.36 3.10
CA SER A 68 2.34 6.99 3.23
C SER A 68 3.83 6.95 3.62
N HIS A 69 4.53 8.10 3.65
CA HIS A 69 5.94 8.15 4.04
C HIS A 69 6.10 7.99 5.56
N PRO A 70 6.98 7.08 6.06
CA PRO A 70 7.05 6.73 7.49
C PRO A 70 7.31 7.90 8.45
N THR A 71 8.09 8.88 8.01
CA THR A 71 8.43 10.07 8.82
C THR A 71 7.49 11.26 8.60
N MET A 72 6.43 11.09 7.80
CA MET A 72 5.49 12.15 7.51
C MET A 72 4.38 12.19 8.56
N THR A 73 4.36 13.26 9.34
CA THR A 73 3.23 13.56 10.22
C THR A 73 2.17 14.37 9.48
N THR A 74 0.93 14.35 9.97
CA THR A 74 -0.18 15.14 9.44
C THR A 74 0.17 16.63 9.34
N LEU A 75 0.87 17.18 10.35
CA LEU A 75 1.30 18.58 10.35
C LEU A 75 2.37 18.87 9.29
N ARG A 76 3.31 17.94 9.07
CA ARG A 76 4.32 18.09 8.01
C ARG A 76 3.70 17.98 6.61
N ALA A 77 2.74 17.08 6.44
CA ALA A 77 1.99 16.95 5.20
C ALA A 77 1.18 18.24 4.92
N ALA A 78 0.50 18.77 5.93
CA ALA A 78 -0.22 20.05 5.87
C ALA A 78 0.70 21.20 5.43
N ALA A 79 1.84 21.36 6.09
CA ALA A 79 2.82 22.40 5.77
C ALA A 79 3.39 22.28 4.33
N ARG A 80 3.70 21.06 3.87
CA ARG A 80 4.26 20.83 2.53
C ARG A 80 3.25 20.99 1.40
N THR A 81 1.97 20.74 1.69
CA THR A 81 0.92 20.74 0.67
C THR A 81 0.12 22.05 0.68
N GLY A 82 0.36 22.92 1.66
CA GLY A 82 -0.34 24.19 1.82
C GLY A 82 -1.79 24.03 2.31
N HIS A 83 -2.08 22.97 3.07
CA HIS A 83 -3.42 22.72 3.63
C HIS A 83 -3.44 22.92 5.15
N SER A 84 -4.66 23.06 5.68
CA SER A 84 -4.94 22.97 7.12
C SER A 84 -5.44 21.57 7.49
N THR A 85 -5.18 21.12 8.71
CA THR A 85 -5.75 19.88 9.27
C THR A 85 -7.25 20.03 9.54
N GLY A 86 -8.03 18.95 9.47
CA GLY A 86 -9.48 18.98 9.67
C GLY A 86 -10.27 19.49 8.45
N THR A 87 -9.66 19.45 7.26
CA THR A 87 -10.23 20.04 6.04
C THR A 87 -10.09 19.11 4.83
N THR A 88 -9.94 19.67 3.63
CA THR A 88 -9.81 18.94 2.36
C THR A 88 -8.56 18.07 2.27
N MET A 89 -7.54 18.31 3.10
CA MET A 89 -6.39 17.42 3.17
C MET A 89 -6.78 16.02 3.61
N ASP A 90 -7.65 15.91 4.62
CA ASP A 90 -8.03 14.62 5.19
C ASP A 90 -8.92 13.82 4.22
N SER A 91 -9.72 14.52 3.41
CA SER A 91 -10.51 13.89 2.32
C SER A 91 -9.69 13.54 1.09
N TYR A 92 -8.44 14.02 0.98
CA TYR A 92 -7.51 13.60 -0.07
C TYR A 92 -6.67 12.40 0.35
N MET A 93 -6.54 12.14 1.65
CA MET A 93 -5.86 10.95 2.09
C MET A 93 -6.75 9.73 1.90
N ASP A 94 -6.28 8.77 1.11
CA ASP A 94 -7.00 7.52 0.91
C ASP A 94 -7.10 6.74 2.23
N SER A 95 -8.31 6.52 2.72
CA SER A 95 -8.57 5.74 3.94
C SER A 95 -8.44 4.24 3.71
N ALA A 96 -8.52 3.79 2.45
CA ALA A 96 -8.30 2.40 2.06
C ALA A 96 -6.81 2.08 1.87
N ASP A 97 -5.93 3.08 1.88
CA ASP A 97 -4.48 2.85 1.81
C ASP A 97 -3.97 2.21 3.11
N VAL A 98 -3.83 0.88 3.07
CA VAL A 98 -3.31 0.06 4.17
C VAL A 98 -1.91 0.47 4.63
N VAL A 99 -1.10 1.09 3.76
CA VAL A 99 0.27 1.51 4.10
C VAL A 99 0.25 2.55 5.22
N ARG A 100 -0.77 3.41 5.26
CA ARG A 100 -0.94 4.40 6.33
C ARG A 100 -1.18 3.78 7.70
N GLY A 101 -1.77 2.58 7.74
CA GLY A 101 -2.03 1.84 8.98
C GLY A 101 -0.82 1.09 9.52
N ILE A 102 0.21 0.86 8.70
CA ILE A 102 1.37 0.03 9.05
C ILE A 102 2.12 0.57 10.28
N PRO A 103 2.50 1.86 10.37
CA PRO A 103 3.22 2.37 11.54
C PRO A 103 2.43 2.20 12.84
N ALA A 104 1.12 2.45 12.80
CA ALA A 104 0.25 2.25 13.97
C ALA A 104 0.18 0.77 14.35
N ALA A 105 0.05 -0.13 13.37
CA ALA A 105 0.10 -1.57 13.60
C ALA A 105 1.44 -1.99 14.24
N LEU A 106 2.58 -1.55 13.70
CA LEU A 106 3.91 -1.86 14.24
C LEU A 106 4.08 -1.35 15.67
N ALA A 107 3.61 -0.14 15.97
CA ALA A 107 3.62 0.42 17.33
C ALA A 107 2.79 -0.43 18.30
N MET A 108 1.58 -0.84 17.89
CA MET A 108 0.73 -1.72 18.70
C MET A 108 1.36 -3.10 18.93
N HIS A 109 2.14 -3.60 17.97
CA HIS A 109 2.88 -4.86 18.07
C HIS A 109 4.26 -4.70 18.74
N ARG A 110 4.55 -3.53 19.32
CA ARG A 110 5.79 -3.23 20.07
C ARG A 110 7.07 -3.40 19.23
N TYR A 111 7.00 -3.14 17.93
CA TYR A 111 8.21 -3.04 17.12
C TYR A 111 9.00 -1.81 17.55
N GLU A 112 10.32 -1.96 17.73
CA GLU A 112 11.21 -0.86 18.10
C GLU A 112 11.32 0.19 16.98
N SER A 113 11.21 -0.25 15.71
CA SER A 113 11.21 0.62 14.54
C SER A 113 9.90 0.53 13.78
N LEU A 114 9.22 1.67 13.65
CA LEU A 114 7.99 1.83 12.87
C LEU A 114 8.26 1.89 11.35
N GLU A 115 9.53 1.99 10.95
CA GLU A 115 9.97 1.98 9.55
C GLU A 115 10.35 0.58 9.08
N SER A 116 10.20 -0.42 9.95
CA SER A 116 10.51 -1.81 9.63
C SER A 116 9.71 -2.27 8.41
N LYS A 117 10.40 -2.75 7.38
CA LYS A 117 9.74 -3.36 6.22
C LYS A 117 9.00 -4.61 6.67
N ILE A 118 7.67 -4.54 6.70
CA ILE A 118 6.83 -5.71 6.91
C ILE A 118 7.02 -6.64 5.72
N LYS A 119 7.46 -7.86 6.00
CA LYS A 119 7.52 -8.94 5.01
C LYS A 119 6.24 -9.74 5.12
N VAL A 120 5.40 -9.66 4.10
CA VAL A 120 4.26 -10.56 3.95
C VAL A 120 4.76 -11.78 3.19
N TYR A 121 4.69 -12.95 3.82
CA TYR A 121 5.02 -14.21 3.16
C TYR A 121 3.84 -14.65 2.29
N SER A 122 4.15 -15.16 1.09
CA SER A 122 3.16 -15.69 0.16
C SER A 122 3.58 -17.07 -0.34
N LEU A 123 2.57 -17.90 -0.63
CA LEU A 123 2.72 -19.22 -1.24
C LEU A 123 2.35 -19.21 -2.73
N ASP A 124 2.09 -18.04 -3.34
CA ASP A 124 1.55 -17.91 -4.70
C ASP A 124 2.44 -18.52 -5.80
N MET A 125 3.75 -18.62 -5.55
CA MET A 125 4.72 -19.18 -6.50
C MET A 125 5.00 -20.67 -6.27
N LEU A 126 4.29 -21.31 -5.34
CA LEU A 126 4.44 -22.73 -5.02
C LEU A 126 3.41 -23.58 -5.78
N PRO A 127 3.70 -24.87 -6.01
CA PRO A 127 2.77 -25.77 -6.68
C PRO A 127 1.45 -25.92 -5.91
N GLU A 128 0.38 -26.23 -6.63
CA GLU A 128 -0.97 -26.42 -6.09
C GLU A 128 -1.05 -27.54 -5.03
N SER A 129 -0.10 -28.48 -5.04
CA SER A 129 0.03 -29.49 -3.99
C SER A 129 0.18 -28.88 -2.60
N VAL A 130 0.74 -27.68 -2.47
CA VAL A 130 0.86 -26.94 -1.21
C VAL A 130 -0.50 -26.59 -0.61
N GLU A 131 -1.58 -26.48 -1.40
CA GLU A 131 -2.92 -26.21 -0.87
C GLU A 131 -3.46 -27.36 -0.01
N LYS A 132 -3.07 -28.61 -0.33
CA LYS A 132 -3.37 -29.77 0.52
C LYS A 132 -2.69 -29.65 1.88
N LEU A 133 -1.44 -29.17 1.88
CA LEU A 133 -0.71 -28.89 3.13
C LEU A 133 -1.42 -27.78 3.91
N VAL A 134 -1.71 -26.63 3.30
CA VAL A 134 -2.39 -25.48 3.96
C VAL A 134 -3.71 -25.91 4.60
N THR A 135 -4.54 -26.64 3.87
CA THR A 135 -5.83 -27.14 4.39
C THR A 135 -5.64 -28.09 5.57
N SER A 136 -4.55 -28.87 5.59
CA SER A 136 -4.24 -29.79 6.69
C SER A 136 -3.66 -29.12 7.93
N LEU A 137 -3.16 -27.88 7.82
CA LEU A 137 -2.54 -27.14 8.93
C LEU A 137 -3.56 -26.53 9.89
N PHE A 138 -4.77 -26.26 9.43
CA PHE A 138 -5.77 -25.54 10.20
C PHE A 138 -7.08 -26.32 10.29
N CYS A 139 -7.68 -26.35 11.48
CA CYS A 139 -9.07 -26.77 11.64
C CYS A 139 -9.99 -25.57 11.37
N ILE A 140 -10.45 -25.43 10.12
CA ILE A 140 -11.25 -24.28 9.69
C ILE A 140 -12.73 -24.64 9.72
N SER A 141 -13.42 -24.18 10.77
CA SER A 141 -14.87 -24.35 10.91
C SER A 141 -15.67 -23.31 10.12
N VAL A 142 -15.13 -22.11 9.93
CA VAL A 142 -15.78 -20.99 9.25
C VAL A 142 -15.64 -21.12 7.73
N PRO A 143 -16.74 -21.25 6.95
CA PRO A 143 -16.67 -21.49 5.51
C PRO A 143 -15.89 -20.44 4.72
N SER A 144 -15.98 -19.16 5.09
CA SER A 144 -15.27 -18.08 4.40
C SER A 144 -13.74 -18.22 4.40
N PHE A 145 -13.17 -18.99 5.34
CA PHE A 145 -11.73 -19.24 5.44
C PHE A 145 -11.30 -20.58 4.81
N LYS A 146 -12.22 -21.35 4.23
CA LYS A 146 -11.90 -22.59 3.47
C LYS A 146 -11.46 -22.25 2.04
N ALA A 147 -10.96 -23.23 1.29
CA ALA A 147 -10.33 -23.04 -0.03
C ALA A 147 -11.18 -22.27 -1.06
N ASP A 148 -12.49 -22.42 -1.00
CA ASP A 148 -13.51 -21.77 -1.84
C ASP A 148 -14.06 -20.47 -1.23
N GLY A 149 -13.65 -20.13 -0.02
CA GLY A 149 -14.14 -18.98 0.73
C GLY A 149 -13.46 -17.67 0.34
N SER A 150 -14.20 -16.57 0.48
CA SER A 150 -13.73 -15.21 0.15
C SER A 150 -12.53 -14.73 0.97
N LEU A 151 -12.28 -15.34 2.13
CA LEU A 151 -11.17 -14.99 3.04
C LEU A 151 -10.04 -16.04 3.01
N TYR A 152 -10.04 -16.98 2.08
CA TYR A 152 -9.00 -18.02 2.01
C TYR A 152 -7.60 -17.44 1.84
N ALA A 153 -7.47 -16.29 1.17
CA ALA A 153 -6.20 -15.59 1.06
C ALA A 153 -5.56 -15.28 2.43
N VAL A 154 -6.38 -15.01 3.46
CA VAL A 154 -5.92 -14.80 4.83
C VAL A 154 -5.37 -16.10 5.43
N THR A 155 -6.08 -17.22 5.22
CA THR A 155 -5.60 -18.56 5.63
C THR A 155 -4.25 -18.88 4.99
N ARG A 156 -4.09 -18.61 3.68
CA ARG A 156 -2.84 -18.83 2.96
C ARG A 156 -1.70 -17.96 3.51
N ALA A 157 -1.97 -16.68 3.78
CA ALA A 157 -0.98 -15.78 4.39
C ALA A 157 -0.57 -16.24 5.80
N ALA A 158 -1.52 -16.73 6.61
CA ALA A 158 -1.25 -17.28 7.93
C ALA A 158 -0.40 -18.55 7.85
N ALA A 159 -0.70 -19.48 6.93
CA ALA A 159 0.14 -20.65 6.67
C ALA A 159 1.55 -20.25 6.24
N ALA A 160 1.67 -19.30 5.30
CA ALA A 160 2.96 -18.82 4.81
C ALA A 160 3.82 -18.27 5.95
N SER A 161 3.21 -17.45 6.81
CA SER A 161 3.87 -16.90 8.00
C SER A 161 4.29 -17.99 8.99
N LEU A 162 3.41 -18.95 9.27
CA LEU A 162 3.70 -20.07 10.17
C LEU A 162 4.88 -20.92 9.68
N ILE A 163 4.94 -21.20 8.37
CA ILE A 163 6.04 -21.94 7.74
C ILE A 163 7.33 -21.11 7.82
N ALA A 164 7.28 -19.85 7.42
CA ALA A 164 8.46 -18.96 7.41
C ALA A 164 9.08 -18.78 8.80
N HIS A 165 8.25 -18.69 9.84
CA HIS A 165 8.67 -18.49 11.22
C HIS A 165 8.91 -19.79 12.01
N HIS A 166 8.78 -20.97 11.38
CA HIS A 166 8.91 -22.26 12.08
C HIS A 166 10.22 -22.38 12.88
N ASN A 167 11.34 -21.97 12.29
CA ASN A 167 12.65 -22.08 12.92
C ASN A 167 12.74 -21.17 14.16
N THR A 168 12.23 -19.95 14.07
CA THR A 168 12.16 -19.01 15.21
C THR A 168 11.29 -19.57 16.32
N VAL A 169 10.06 -20.02 16.01
CA VAL A 169 9.15 -20.62 17.00
C VAL A 169 9.78 -21.84 17.68
N THR A 170 10.48 -22.67 16.92
CA THR A 170 11.17 -23.86 17.43
C THR A 170 12.36 -23.52 18.30
N SER A 171 13.11 -22.47 17.97
CA SER A 171 14.21 -21.95 18.76
C SER A 171 13.71 -21.38 20.09
N ASP A 172 12.68 -20.54 20.04
CA ASP A 172 12.21 -19.77 21.20
C ASP A 172 11.38 -20.61 22.16
N LEU A 173 10.51 -21.49 21.64
CA LEU A 173 9.59 -22.30 22.44
C LEU A 173 10.06 -23.76 22.61
N GLY A 174 11.18 -24.11 21.98
CA GLY A 174 11.77 -25.44 22.00
C GLY A 174 11.11 -26.41 21.03
N TYR A 175 11.86 -27.47 20.69
CA TYR A 175 11.42 -28.44 19.68
C TYR A 175 10.17 -29.21 20.05
N ARG A 176 9.86 -29.37 21.35
CA ARG A 176 8.66 -30.08 21.83
C ARG A 176 7.39 -29.24 21.83
N ASN A 177 7.47 -27.95 21.45
CA ASN A 177 6.30 -27.10 21.36
C ASN A 177 5.25 -27.74 20.42
N ALA A 178 3.98 -27.73 20.84
CA ALA A 178 2.90 -28.39 20.10
C ALA A 178 2.76 -27.89 18.67
N VAL A 179 2.90 -26.58 18.44
CA VAL A 179 2.82 -25.96 17.11
C VAL A 179 3.99 -26.44 16.24
N SER A 180 5.22 -26.38 16.76
CA SER A 180 6.41 -26.84 16.04
C SER A 180 6.36 -28.34 15.72
N CYS A 181 5.90 -29.17 16.66
CA CYS A 181 5.70 -30.61 16.44
C CYS A 181 4.63 -30.86 15.36
N TYR A 182 3.48 -30.19 15.47
CA TYR A 182 2.38 -30.38 14.53
C TYR A 182 2.76 -30.01 13.11
N LEU A 183 3.42 -28.86 12.92
CA LEU A 183 3.88 -28.40 11.62
C LEU A 183 4.86 -29.39 10.97
N ARG A 184 5.83 -29.92 11.73
CA ARG A 184 6.77 -30.93 11.22
C ARG A 184 6.08 -32.24 10.88
N THR A 185 5.12 -32.68 11.69
CA THR A 185 4.33 -33.89 11.40
C THR A 185 3.57 -33.71 10.09
N LYS A 186 2.85 -32.60 9.92
CA LYS A 186 2.10 -32.32 8.68
C LYS A 186 3.00 -32.17 7.45
N ALA A 187 4.15 -31.53 7.59
CA ALA A 187 5.14 -31.44 6.53
C ALA A 187 5.68 -32.81 6.12
N ARG A 188 5.97 -33.69 7.10
CA ARG A 188 6.41 -35.07 6.83
C ARG A 188 5.33 -35.86 6.11
N ASP A 189 4.09 -35.82 6.60
CA ASP A 189 2.96 -36.54 6.00
C ASP A 189 2.73 -36.07 4.55
N PHE A 190 2.88 -34.76 4.29
CA PHE A 190 2.81 -34.19 2.94
C PHE A 190 3.90 -34.74 2.00
N LEU A 191 5.17 -34.76 2.45
CA LEU A 191 6.28 -35.31 1.67
C LEU A 191 6.08 -36.80 1.35
N LEU A 192 5.62 -37.58 2.32
CA LEU A 192 5.33 -39.01 2.13
C LEU A 192 4.20 -39.23 1.12
N SER A 193 3.16 -38.38 1.14
CA SER A 193 2.06 -38.45 0.18
C SER A 193 2.43 -38.03 -1.25
N SER A 194 3.44 -37.15 -1.39
CA SER A 194 3.88 -36.63 -2.69
C SER A 194 4.85 -37.59 -3.41
N ASN A 195 5.48 -38.51 -2.69
CA ASN A 195 6.37 -39.55 -3.27
C ASN A 195 5.63 -40.81 -3.74
N GLN A 196 4.31 -40.89 -3.54
CA GLN A 196 3.48 -42.03 -3.96
C GLN A 196 2.65 -41.72 -5.23
N SER A 197 2.74 -40.49 -5.75
CA SER A 197 2.06 -40.00 -6.95
C SER A 197 3.05 -39.72 -8.07
#